data_AF-A0A6J8E0K1-F1
#
_entry.id   AF-A0A6J8E0K1-F1
#
_cell.length_a   1.000
_cell.length_b   1.000
_cell.length_c   1.000
_cell.angle_alpha   90.00
_cell.angle_beta   90.00
_cell.angle_gamma   90.00
#
_symmetry.space_group_name_H-M   'P 1'
#
loop_
_entity.id
_entity.type
_entity.pdbx_description
1 polymer ?
#
loop_
_entity_poly.entity_id
_entity_poly.type
_entity_poly.pdbx_seq_one_letter_code
_entity_poly.pdbx_strand_id
1 'polypeptide(L)'
;MELQKNSQDKRIKDLQSDISDLQIKLNDKISKIEEMASSFDSVSENLKQKEDEVLSLKLHLSQDNTNNFQEELQVTPDILVLHSLSNAVRTASNENSIESLGTIIDHAREKFEDAKIIISLPTPRADEESLNNKAQFLSLMVKEEFRNKTNVELADNSNMAFKGSALQKYLDPKDNYHLSYNGTKMLASNIRDTIDKILGLPPENYHETKPIQFYTPRGQRDNTNDFALDDDSQ
;
A
#
# COMPACT_ATOMS: atom_id res chain seq x y z
N MET A 1 71.95 25.29 -49.79
CA MET A 1 70.76 24.59 -50.33
C MET A 1 70.66 23.16 -49.78
N GLU A 2 71.77 22.41 -49.69
CA GLU A 2 71.81 21.01 -49.24
C GLU A 2 71.48 20.79 -47.74
N LEU A 3 71.90 21.68 -46.85
CA LEU A 3 71.59 21.61 -45.41
C LEU A 3 70.10 21.81 -45.08
N GLN A 4 69.38 22.64 -45.86
CA GLN A 4 67.94 22.86 -45.67
C GLN A 4 67.12 21.65 -46.10
N LYS A 5 67.57 20.94 -47.15
CA LYS A 5 66.93 19.71 -47.64
C LYS A 5 67.04 18.57 -46.62
N ASN A 6 68.21 18.37 -46.02
CA ASN A 6 68.42 17.38 -44.96
C ASN A 6 67.56 17.64 -43.71
N SER A 7 67.36 18.92 -43.35
CA SER A 7 66.49 19.28 -42.22
C SER A 7 65.00 19.05 -42.51
N GLN A 8 64.56 19.25 -43.75
CA GLN A 8 63.20 18.96 -44.17
C GLN A 8 62.95 17.45 -44.25
N ASP A 9 63.89 16.69 -44.79
CA ASP A 9 63.79 15.23 -44.90
C ASP A 9 63.73 14.55 -43.52
N LYS A 10 64.49 15.06 -42.54
CA LYS A 10 64.41 14.58 -41.15
C LYS A 10 63.02 14.84 -40.55
N ARG A 11 62.48 16.05 -40.72
CA ARG A 11 61.17 16.42 -40.18
C ARG A 11 60.02 15.64 -40.82
N ILE A 12 60.12 15.32 -42.11
CA ILE A 12 59.16 14.47 -42.81
C ILE A 12 59.17 13.05 -42.23
N LYS A 13 60.36 12.48 -41.97
CA LYS A 13 60.49 11.15 -41.35
C LYS A 13 59.92 11.12 -39.93
N ASP A 14 60.20 12.15 -39.13
CA ASP A 14 59.68 12.25 -37.76
C ASP A 14 58.14 12.33 -37.77
N LEU A 15 57.56 13.16 -38.65
CA LEU A 15 56.10 13.25 -38.81
C LEU A 15 55.46 11.95 -39.34
N GLN A 16 56.14 11.22 -40.23
CA GLN A 16 55.67 9.91 -40.69
C GLN A 16 55.66 8.88 -39.55
N SER A 17 56.68 8.90 -38.70
CA SER A 17 56.73 8.07 -37.50
C SER A 17 55.57 8.40 -36.55
N ASP A 18 55.35 9.69 -36.26
CA ASP A 18 54.26 10.14 -35.39
C ASP A 18 52.89 9.75 -35.94
N ILE A 19 52.69 9.84 -37.26
CA ILE A 19 51.44 9.42 -37.92
C ILE A 19 51.26 7.90 -37.77
N SER A 20 52.30 7.10 -37.97
CA SER A 20 52.22 5.65 -37.79
C SER A 20 51.89 5.28 -36.33
N ASP A 21 52.50 5.94 -35.35
CA ASP A 21 52.22 5.71 -33.92
C ASP A 21 50.77 6.10 -33.56
N LEU A 22 50.26 7.20 -34.12
CA LEU A 22 48.87 7.61 -33.94
C LEU A 22 47.89 6.64 -34.59
N GLN A 23 48.23 6.07 -35.76
CA GLN A 23 47.41 5.07 -36.43
C GLN A 23 47.33 3.78 -35.61
N ILE A 24 48.44 3.32 -35.02
CA ILE A 24 48.45 2.15 -34.13
C ILE A 24 47.54 2.40 -32.92
N LYS A 25 47.69 3.55 -32.24
CA LYS A 25 46.85 3.91 -31.09
C LYS A 25 45.38 4.04 -31.45
N LEU A 26 45.05 4.52 -32.66
CA LEU A 26 43.68 4.62 -33.13
C LEU A 26 43.07 3.23 -33.34
N ASN A 27 43.81 2.32 -33.98
CA ASN A 27 43.36 0.95 -34.20
C ASN A 27 43.16 0.20 -32.87
N ASP A 28 44.07 0.34 -31.91
CA ASP A 28 43.90 -0.23 -30.56
C ASP A 28 42.62 0.28 -29.86
N LYS A 29 42.27 1.55 -30.04
CA LYS A 29 41.04 2.11 -29.50
C LYS A 29 39.80 1.58 -30.21
N ILE A 30 39.86 1.41 -31.53
CA ILE A 30 38.77 0.82 -32.32
C ILE A 30 38.51 -0.60 -31.85
N SER A 31 39.55 -1.43 -31.71
CA SER A 31 39.40 -2.81 -31.22
C SER A 31 38.77 -2.87 -29.82
N LYS A 32 39.15 -1.97 -28.90
CA LYS A 32 38.52 -1.89 -27.58
C LYS A 32 37.04 -1.49 -27.64
N ILE A 33 36.67 -0.59 -28.55
CA ILE A 33 35.27 -0.20 -28.74
C ILE A 33 34.45 -1.37 -29.29
N GLU A 34 35.00 -2.15 -30.20
CA GLU A 34 34.35 -3.36 -30.74
C GLU A 34 34.16 -4.44 -29.67
N GLU A 35 35.16 -4.68 -28.82
CA GLU A 35 35.04 -5.58 -27.67
C GLU A 35 33.96 -5.12 -26.69
N MET A 36 33.92 -3.82 -26.38
CA MET A 36 32.88 -3.24 -25.52
C MET A 36 31.49 -3.37 -26.14
N ALA A 37 31.33 -3.12 -27.45
CA ALA A 37 30.06 -3.27 -28.14
C ALA A 37 29.55 -4.72 -28.09
N SER A 38 30.43 -5.70 -28.34
CA SER A 38 30.08 -7.12 -28.24
C SER A 38 29.66 -7.53 -26.81
N SER A 39 30.34 -7.00 -25.78
CA SER A 39 29.95 -7.24 -24.39
C SER A 39 28.57 -6.63 -24.06
N PHE A 40 28.25 -5.47 -24.62
CA PHE A 40 26.97 -4.80 -24.42
C PHE A 40 25.82 -5.57 -25.05
N ASP A 41 26.00 -6.10 -26.27
CA ASP A 41 25.00 -6.93 -26.94
C ASP A 41 24.70 -8.20 -26.14
N SER A 42 25.73 -8.85 -25.59
CA SER A 42 25.55 -10.01 -24.71
C SER A 42 24.79 -9.67 -23.42
N VAL A 43 25.07 -8.52 -22.79
CA VAL A 43 24.33 -8.06 -21.60
C VAL A 43 22.87 -7.77 -21.94
N SER A 44 22.60 -7.14 -23.10
CA SER A 44 21.26 -6.82 -23.57
C SER A 44 20.41 -8.08 -23.82
N GLU A 45 21.00 -9.11 -24.43
CA GLU A 45 20.33 -10.38 -24.67
C GLU A 45 20.02 -11.14 -23.37
N ASN A 46 20.97 -11.16 -22.42
CA ASN A 46 20.74 -11.71 -21.09
C ASN A 46 19.63 -10.98 -20.32
N LEU A 47 19.54 -9.65 -20.46
CA LEU A 47 18.49 -8.86 -19.80
C LEU A 47 17.10 -9.21 -20.34
N LYS A 48 16.95 -9.30 -21.67
CA LYS A 48 15.69 -9.72 -22.30
C LYS A 48 15.26 -11.12 -21.86
N GLN A 49 16.20 -12.06 -21.81
CA GLN A 49 15.90 -13.42 -21.34
C GLN A 49 15.41 -13.43 -19.88
N LYS A 50 15.98 -12.59 -19.02
CA LYS A 50 15.53 -12.43 -17.63
C LYS A 50 14.18 -11.72 -17.52
N GLU A 51 13.88 -10.76 -18.38
CA GLU A 51 12.56 -10.13 -18.45
C GLU A 51 11.47 -11.15 -18.83
N ASP A 52 11.74 -12.00 -19.82
CA ASP A 52 10.82 -13.08 -20.24
C ASP A 52 10.61 -14.12 -19.12
N GLU A 53 11.69 -14.48 -18.40
CA GLU A 53 11.61 -15.38 -17.24
C GLU A 53 10.74 -14.77 -16.12
N VAL A 54 10.94 -13.49 -15.79
CA VAL A 54 10.11 -12.78 -14.80
C VAL A 54 8.66 -12.67 -15.24
N LEU A 55 8.39 -12.44 -16.53
CA LEU A 55 7.03 -12.37 -17.05
C LEU A 55 6.34 -13.73 -16.96
N SER A 56 7.06 -14.81 -17.28
CA SER A 56 6.55 -16.18 -17.14
C SER A 56 6.24 -16.54 -15.69
N LEU A 57 7.12 -16.16 -14.74
CA LEU A 57 6.90 -16.39 -13.31
C LEU A 57 5.70 -15.59 -12.80
N LYS A 58 5.51 -14.34 -13.23
CA LYS A 58 4.32 -13.55 -12.90
C LYS A 58 3.03 -14.18 -13.43
N LEU A 59 3.06 -14.73 -14.64
CA LEU A 59 1.94 -15.46 -15.23
C LEU A 59 1.64 -16.76 -14.46
N HIS A 60 2.68 -17.53 -14.10
CA HIS A 60 2.51 -18.78 -13.35
C HIS A 60 2.02 -18.54 -11.93
N LEU A 61 2.57 -17.54 -11.21
CA LEU A 61 2.05 -17.09 -9.92
C LEU A 61 0.60 -16.60 -10.02
N SER A 62 0.21 -15.97 -11.13
CA SER A 62 -1.18 -15.56 -11.34
C SER A 62 -2.10 -16.77 -11.56
N GLN A 63 -1.63 -17.81 -12.26
CA GLN A 63 -2.36 -19.05 -12.55
C GLN A 63 -2.45 -20.00 -11.34
N ASP A 64 -1.39 -20.16 -10.57
CA ASP A 64 -1.39 -20.97 -9.35
C ASP A 64 -2.22 -20.33 -8.24
N ASN A 65 -2.28 -18.99 -8.19
CA ASN A 65 -3.21 -18.27 -7.31
C ASN A 65 -4.67 -18.33 -7.80
N THR A 66 -4.94 -18.62 -9.08
CA THR A 66 -6.32 -18.77 -9.58
C THR A 66 -6.83 -20.20 -9.51
N ASN A 67 -5.96 -21.21 -9.61
CA ASN A 67 -6.38 -22.62 -9.67
C ASN A 67 -6.48 -23.30 -8.29
N ASN A 68 -5.74 -22.87 -7.27
CA ASN A 68 -5.79 -23.46 -5.92
C ASN A 68 -6.85 -22.84 -5.00
N PHE A 69 -7.63 -21.87 -5.47
CA PHE A 69 -8.72 -21.23 -4.72
C PHE A 69 -10.13 -21.52 -5.31
N GLN A 70 -10.25 -22.42 -6.29
CA GLN A 70 -11.56 -22.73 -6.90
C GLN A 70 -12.43 -23.75 -6.15
N GLU A 71 -12.00 -24.19 -4.95
CA GLU A 71 -12.91 -24.72 -3.92
C GLU A 71 -13.01 -23.74 -2.72
N GLU A 72 -12.90 -22.44 -2.95
CA GLU A 72 -13.40 -21.48 -1.97
C GLU A 72 -14.92 -21.58 -1.93
N LEU A 73 -15.48 -21.74 -0.73
CA LEU A 73 -16.82 -21.26 -0.44
C LEU A 73 -16.99 -19.94 -1.20
N GLN A 74 -17.97 -19.85 -2.11
CA GLN A 74 -18.41 -18.56 -2.63
C GLN A 74 -18.99 -17.79 -1.43
N VAL A 75 -18.11 -17.16 -0.65
CA VAL A 75 -18.49 -16.31 0.47
C VAL A 75 -19.00 -15.04 -0.16
N THR A 76 -20.31 -14.92 -0.23
CA THR A 76 -20.99 -13.66 -0.48
C THR A 76 -21.02 -12.91 0.85
N PRO A 77 -20.21 -11.86 1.04
CA PRO A 77 -20.19 -11.13 2.30
C PRO A 77 -21.51 -10.38 2.48
N ASP A 78 -22.09 -10.43 3.69
CA ASP A 78 -23.25 -9.61 4.02
C ASP A 78 -22.88 -8.12 4.09
N ILE A 79 -21.65 -7.82 4.50
CA ILE A 79 -21.13 -6.47 4.71
C ILE A 79 -19.72 -6.35 4.15
N LEU A 80 -19.47 -5.27 3.41
CA LEU A 80 -18.14 -4.87 2.94
C LEU A 80 -17.75 -3.53 3.55
N VAL A 81 -16.62 -3.48 4.26
CA VAL A 81 -16.09 -2.23 4.85
C VAL A 81 -14.95 -1.69 4.01
N LEU A 82 -15.10 -0.47 3.50
CA LEU A 82 -14.10 0.25 2.72
C LEU A 82 -13.42 1.32 3.59
N HIS A 83 -12.15 1.10 3.93
CA HIS A 83 -11.31 2.06 4.66
C HIS A 83 -10.10 2.50 3.81
N SER A 84 -10.36 3.11 2.65
CA SER A 84 -9.32 3.50 1.69
C SER A 84 -8.97 5.00 1.72
N LEU A 85 -9.85 5.83 2.28
CA LEU A 85 -9.77 7.29 2.12
C LEU A 85 -8.65 7.95 2.94
N SER A 86 -8.20 7.33 4.03
CA SER A 86 -7.16 7.87 4.91
C SER A 86 -5.84 8.15 4.17
N ASN A 87 -5.44 7.26 3.25
CA ASN A 87 -4.25 7.45 2.42
C ASN A 87 -4.49 8.44 1.27
N ALA A 88 -5.71 8.44 0.70
CA ALA A 88 -6.09 9.29 -0.43
C ALA A 88 -5.93 10.79 -0.12
N VAL A 89 -6.13 11.19 1.15
CA VAL A 89 -5.89 12.56 1.62
C VAL A 89 -4.48 13.06 1.27
N ARG A 90 -3.46 12.19 1.28
CA ARG A 90 -2.08 12.58 0.95
C ARG A 90 -1.75 12.49 -0.54
N THR A 91 -2.33 11.51 -1.23
CA THR A 91 -1.82 11.06 -2.53
C THR A 91 -2.67 11.50 -3.73
N ALA A 92 -3.95 11.84 -3.52
CA ALA A 92 -4.89 12.15 -4.59
C ALA A 92 -5.63 13.47 -4.35
N SER A 93 -6.20 14.08 -5.39
CA SER A 93 -7.21 15.13 -5.20
C SER A 93 -8.49 14.54 -4.60
N ASN A 94 -9.36 15.38 -4.06
CA ASN A 94 -10.60 14.89 -3.46
C ASN A 94 -11.54 14.32 -4.53
N GLU A 95 -11.57 14.95 -5.71
CA GLU A 95 -12.33 14.52 -6.88
C GLU A 95 -11.88 13.12 -7.33
N ASN A 96 -10.58 12.92 -7.51
CA ASN A 96 -10.03 11.62 -7.93
C ASN A 96 -10.29 10.54 -6.87
N SER A 97 -10.28 10.92 -5.58
CA SER A 97 -10.57 9.99 -4.48
C SER A 97 -12.02 9.51 -4.51
N ILE A 98 -12.96 10.40 -4.83
CA ILE A 98 -14.39 10.08 -4.95
C ILE A 98 -14.66 9.24 -6.19
N GLU A 99 -14.08 9.60 -7.33
CA GLU A 99 -14.18 8.83 -8.57
C GLU A 99 -13.67 7.40 -8.37
N SER A 100 -12.45 7.26 -7.80
CA SER A 100 -11.86 5.95 -7.50
C SER A 100 -12.71 5.14 -6.54
N LEU A 101 -13.27 5.78 -5.50
CA LEU A 101 -14.17 5.13 -4.56
C LEU A 101 -15.46 4.67 -5.25
N GLY A 102 -16.03 5.49 -6.12
CA GLY A 102 -17.19 5.15 -6.95
C GLY A 102 -16.93 3.90 -7.78
N THR A 103 -15.80 3.86 -8.49
CA THR A 103 -15.37 2.69 -9.25
C THR A 103 -15.25 1.44 -8.38
N ILE A 104 -14.63 1.53 -7.19
CA ILE A 104 -14.52 0.39 -6.26
C ILE A 104 -15.89 -0.11 -5.82
N ILE A 105 -16.82 0.80 -5.53
CA ILE A 105 -18.19 0.47 -5.12
C ILE A 105 -18.94 -0.23 -6.24
N ASP A 106 -18.81 0.25 -7.47
CA ASP A 106 -19.48 -0.35 -8.62
C ASP A 106 -18.97 -1.78 -8.87
N HIS A 107 -17.65 -2.01 -8.80
CA HIS A 107 -17.08 -3.36 -8.87
C HIS A 107 -17.51 -4.25 -7.69
N ALA A 108 -17.56 -3.69 -6.48
CA ALA A 108 -18.01 -4.42 -5.30
C ALA A 108 -19.47 -4.88 -5.44
N ARG A 109 -20.33 -4.04 -6.02
CA ARG A 109 -21.74 -4.37 -6.27
C ARG A 109 -21.93 -5.39 -7.39
N GLU A 110 -21.11 -5.33 -8.43
CA GLU A 110 -21.13 -6.35 -9.49
C GLU A 110 -20.75 -7.72 -8.92
N LYS A 111 -19.77 -7.76 -8.00
CA LYS A 111 -19.30 -9.01 -7.39
C LYS A 111 -20.17 -9.49 -6.23
N PHE A 112 -20.74 -8.56 -5.45
CA PHE A 112 -21.47 -8.83 -4.21
C PHE A 112 -22.76 -8.01 -4.18
N GLU A 113 -23.73 -8.39 -5.02
CA GLU A 113 -24.97 -7.63 -5.29
C GLU A 113 -25.77 -7.30 -4.01
N ASP A 114 -25.85 -8.25 -3.09
CA ASP A 114 -26.62 -8.12 -1.85
C ASP A 114 -25.84 -7.49 -0.68
N ALA A 115 -24.52 -7.31 -0.83
CA ALA A 115 -23.67 -6.82 0.25
C ALA A 115 -23.99 -5.36 0.60
N LYS A 116 -24.07 -5.08 1.90
CA LYS A 116 -24.13 -3.71 2.42
C LYS A 116 -22.72 -3.14 2.44
N ILE A 117 -22.52 -1.98 1.83
CA ILE A 117 -21.21 -1.33 1.77
C ILE A 117 -21.14 -0.25 2.84
N ILE A 118 -20.11 -0.29 3.66
CA ILE A 118 -19.79 0.75 4.65
C ILE A 118 -18.54 1.47 4.19
N ILE A 119 -18.63 2.77 4.00
CA ILE A 119 -17.47 3.62 3.73
C ILE A 119 -17.02 4.25 5.04
N SER A 120 -15.83 3.91 5.50
CA SER A 120 -15.19 4.62 6.60
C SER A 120 -14.66 5.95 6.10
N LEU A 121 -15.17 7.04 6.64
CA LEU A 121 -14.67 8.38 6.32
C LEU A 121 -13.24 8.57 6.85
N PRO A 122 -12.43 9.47 6.25
CA PRO A 122 -11.11 9.80 6.76
C PRO A 122 -11.12 10.12 8.25
N THR A 123 -10.11 9.64 8.98
CA THR A 123 -9.92 10.03 10.37
C THR A 123 -9.33 11.43 10.46
N PRO A 124 -9.70 12.24 11.48
CA PRO A 124 -9.04 13.51 11.75
C PRO A 124 -7.54 13.33 11.96
N ARG A 125 -6.75 14.34 11.57
CA ARG A 125 -5.28 14.35 11.66
C ARG A 125 -4.78 15.71 12.15
N ALA A 126 -3.60 15.77 12.74
CA ALA A 126 -3.01 16.98 13.32
C ALA A 126 -1.55 17.21 12.92
N ASP A 127 -1.01 16.42 11.99
CA ASP A 127 0.33 16.61 11.42
C ASP A 127 0.42 17.84 10.52
N GLU A 128 -0.61 18.08 9.71
CA GLU A 128 -0.69 19.27 8.85
C GLU A 128 -2.15 19.77 8.72
N GLU A 129 -2.35 21.07 8.96
CA GLU A 129 -3.68 21.69 8.90
C GLU A 129 -4.31 21.59 7.50
N SER A 130 -3.49 21.76 6.45
CA SER A 130 -3.95 21.65 5.06
C SER A 130 -4.54 20.26 4.77
N LEU A 131 -3.89 19.19 5.26
CA LEU A 131 -4.33 17.81 5.10
C LEU A 131 -5.55 17.50 5.96
N ASN A 132 -5.64 18.08 7.16
CA ASN A 132 -6.84 17.98 7.98
C ASN A 132 -8.06 18.64 7.30
N ASN A 133 -7.90 19.84 6.75
CA ASN A 133 -8.94 20.53 6.00
C ASN A 133 -9.35 19.73 4.75
N LYS A 134 -8.37 19.17 4.04
CA LYS A 134 -8.62 18.29 2.89
C LYS A 134 -9.40 17.04 3.28
N ALA A 135 -9.06 16.39 4.39
CA ALA A 135 -9.77 15.23 4.91
C ALA A 135 -11.23 15.56 5.28
N GLN A 136 -11.47 16.72 5.90
CA GLN A 136 -12.81 17.20 6.21
C GLN A 136 -13.61 17.50 4.94
N PHE A 137 -13.00 18.17 3.96
CA PHE A 137 -13.67 18.45 2.69
C PHE A 137 -13.99 17.16 1.93
N LEU A 138 -13.07 16.19 1.89
CA LEU A 138 -13.31 14.87 1.30
C LEU A 138 -14.46 14.14 2.01
N SER A 139 -14.51 14.19 3.34
CA SER A 139 -15.60 13.60 4.11
C SER A 139 -16.96 14.22 3.75
N LEU A 140 -17.03 15.54 3.56
CA LEU A 140 -18.25 16.22 3.13
C LEU A 140 -18.67 15.82 1.72
N MET A 141 -17.71 15.75 0.79
CA MET A 141 -18.00 15.36 -0.59
C MET A 141 -18.47 13.90 -0.67
N VAL A 142 -17.85 12.97 0.07
CA VAL A 142 -18.30 11.56 0.15
C VAL A 142 -19.70 11.48 0.77
N LYS A 143 -19.97 12.28 1.82
CA LYS A 143 -21.30 12.35 2.40
C LYS A 143 -22.36 12.79 1.40
N GLU A 144 -22.06 13.78 0.56
CA GLU A 144 -23.00 14.28 -0.44
C GLU A 144 -23.17 13.29 -1.60
N GLU A 145 -22.07 12.79 -2.16
CA GLU A 145 -22.07 11.88 -3.31
C GLU A 145 -22.83 10.58 -3.01
N PHE A 146 -22.67 10.03 -1.81
CA PHE A 146 -23.22 8.74 -1.43
C PHE A 146 -24.49 8.83 -0.59
N ARG A 147 -25.02 10.05 -0.33
CA ARG A 147 -26.17 10.30 0.54
C ARG A 147 -27.41 9.47 0.19
N ASN A 148 -27.68 9.33 -1.10
CA ASN A 148 -28.87 8.69 -1.63
C ASN A 148 -28.58 7.34 -2.29
N LYS A 149 -27.35 6.82 -2.18
CA LYS A 149 -27.02 5.51 -2.75
C LYS A 149 -27.55 4.41 -1.83
N THR A 150 -28.44 3.59 -2.37
CA THR A 150 -28.97 2.41 -1.67
C THR A 150 -27.83 1.45 -1.31
N ASN A 151 -27.96 0.79 -0.15
CA ASN A 151 -26.97 -0.19 0.35
C ASN A 151 -25.57 0.39 0.60
N VAL A 152 -25.42 1.72 0.70
CA VAL A 152 -24.17 2.37 1.09
C VAL A 152 -24.43 3.17 2.36
N GLU A 153 -23.68 2.90 3.41
CA GLU A 153 -23.70 3.66 4.66
C GLU A 153 -22.30 4.22 4.95
N LEU A 154 -22.26 5.25 5.79
CA LEU A 154 -21.04 5.97 6.10
C LEU A 154 -20.71 5.81 7.59
N ALA A 155 -19.52 5.30 7.89
CA ALA A 155 -18.99 5.32 9.24
C ALA A 155 -18.26 6.66 9.46
N ASP A 156 -18.89 7.54 10.24
CA ASP A 156 -18.40 8.88 10.52
C ASP A 156 -17.40 8.89 11.68
N ASN A 157 -16.24 9.50 11.47
CA ASN A 157 -15.16 9.62 12.44
C ASN A 157 -15.06 11.03 13.06
N SER A 158 -16.08 11.87 12.90
CA SER A 158 -16.12 13.25 13.43
C SER A 158 -16.09 13.33 14.95
N ASN A 159 -16.49 12.28 15.68
CA ASN A 159 -16.37 12.19 17.14
C ASN A 159 -14.89 12.11 17.63
N MET A 160 -13.95 11.91 16.71
CA MET A 160 -12.51 11.98 16.96
C MET A 160 -11.96 13.41 16.85
N ALA A 161 -12.82 14.39 16.53
CA ALA A 161 -12.49 15.80 16.44
C ALA A 161 -13.38 16.65 17.35
N PHE A 162 -12.89 17.83 17.70
CA PHE A 162 -13.66 18.87 18.37
C PHE A 162 -13.49 20.17 17.61
N LYS A 163 -14.60 20.76 17.16
CA LYS A 163 -14.62 21.99 16.34
C LYS A 163 -13.67 21.92 15.14
N GLY A 164 -13.65 20.78 14.43
CA GLY A 164 -12.80 20.56 13.26
C GLY A 164 -11.32 20.27 13.56
N SER A 165 -10.90 20.30 14.82
CA SER A 165 -9.53 19.95 15.21
C SER A 165 -9.48 18.52 15.74
N ALA A 166 -8.49 17.73 15.31
CA ALA A 166 -8.32 16.37 15.80
C ALA A 166 -8.02 16.34 17.31
N LEU A 167 -8.62 15.40 18.03
CA LEU A 167 -8.38 15.22 19.46
C LEU A 167 -7.12 14.38 19.68
N GLN A 168 -6.11 14.98 20.33
CA GLN A 168 -4.79 14.37 20.52
C GLN A 168 -4.80 13.00 21.19
N LYS A 169 -5.80 12.71 22.05
CA LYS A 169 -5.95 11.39 22.70
C LYS A 169 -6.12 10.22 21.71
N TYR A 170 -6.53 10.49 20.47
CA TYR A 170 -6.78 9.48 19.44
C TYR A 170 -5.64 9.33 18.44
N LEU A 171 -4.60 10.15 18.53
CA LEU A 171 -3.49 10.16 17.58
C LEU A 171 -2.21 9.63 18.24
N ASP A 172 -1.33 9.04 17.45
CA ASP A 172 0.02 8.72 17.89
C ASP A 172 0.78 10.04 18.14
N PRO A 173 1.29 10.29 19.35
CA PRO A 173 1.97 11.55 19.68
C PRO A 173 3.28 11.76 18.89
N LYS A 174 3.82 10.72 18.22
CA LYS A 174 5.06 10.83 17.45
C LYS A 174 4.86 11.51 16.11
N ASP A 175 3.73 11.25 15.46
CA ASP A 175 3.47 11.71 14.09
C ASP A 175 2.18 12.53 13.95
N ASN A 176 1.32 12.55 14.96
CA ASN A 176 0.06 13.28 14.97
C ASN A 176 -0.89 12.96 13.80
N TYR A 177 -0.78 11.78 13.18
CA TYR A 177 -1.72 11.37 12.13
C TYR A 177 -2.12 9.90 12.17
N HIS A 178 -1.25 8.99 12.60
CA HIS A 178 -1.67 7.62 12.84
C HIS A 178 -2.55 7.58 14.09
N LEU A 179 -3.43 6.58 14.15
CA LEU A 179 -4.28 6.40 15.32
C LEU A 179 -3.47 5.80 16.47
N SER A 180 -3.69 6.35 17.67
CA SER A 180 -3.28 5.67 18.90
C SER A 180 -4.15 4.43 19.13
N TYR A 181 -3.81 3.60 20.11
CA TYR A 181 -4.67 2.50 20.54
C TYR A 181 -6.12 2.93 20.84
N ASN A 182 -6.29 4.10 21.50
CA ASN A 182 -7.61 4.66 21.75
C ASN A 182 -8.29 5.14 20.47
N GLY A 183 -7.52 5.69 19.52
CA GLY A 183 -8.02 6.06 18.21
C GLY A 183 -8.52 4.85 17.41
N THR A 184 -7.76 3.76 17.40
CA THR A 184 -8.15 2.51 16.73
C THR A 184 -9.42 1.93 17.35
N LYS A 185 -9.54 1.95 18.68
CA LYS A 185 -10.78 1.55 19.37
C LYS A 185 -11.97 2.41 18.95
N MET A 186 -11.79 3.72 18.86
CA MET A 186 -12.86 4.63 18.46
C MET A 186 -13.27 4.39 16.99
N LEU A 187 -12.30 4.22 16.08
CA LEU A 187 -12.57 3.86 14.69
C LEU A 187 -13.37 2.56 14.58
N ALA A 188 -12.94 1.51 15.30
CA ALA A 188 -13.64 0.24 15.32
C ALA A 188 -15.05 0.37 15.89
N SER A 189 -15.23 1.17 16.93
CA SER A 189 -16.55 1.48 17.50
C SER A 189 -17.46 2.16 16.47
N ASN A 190 -16.97 3.19 15.76
CA ASN A 190 -17.76 3.91 14.75
C ASN A 190 -18.19 3.00 13.58
N ILE A 191 -17.30 2.12 13.14
CA ILE A 191 -17.61 1.12 12.11
C ILE A 191 -18.64 0.13 12.65
N ARG A 192 -18.44 -0.38 13.86
CA ARG A 192 -19.36 -1.30 14.53
C ARG A 192 -20.75 -0.70 14.69
N ASP A 193 -20.86 0.53 15.18
CA ASP A 193 -22.14 1.22 15.36
C ASP A 193 -22.91 1.32 14.03
N THR A 194 -22.18 1.49 12.91
CA THR A 194 -22.76 1.50 11.57
C THR A 194 -23.21 0.12 11.12
N ILE A 195 -22.42 -0.93 11.40
CA ILE A 195 -22.78 -2.34 11.17
C ILE A 195 -24.05 -2.69 11.96
N ASP A 196 -24.07 -2.39 13.26
CA ASP A 196 -25.17 -2.69 14.15
C ASP A 196 -26.46 -1.99 13.67
N LYS A 197 -26.35 -0.72 13.25
CA LYS A 197 -27.46 0.02 12.63
C LYS A 197 -27.98 -0.65 11.36
N ILE A 198 -27.10 -1.10 10.47
CA ILE A 198 -27.48 -1.80 9.22
C ILE A 198 -28.20 -3.11 9.52
N LEU A 199 -27.69 -3.88 10.48
CA LEU A 199 -28.23 -5.18 10.87
C LEU A 199 -29.45 -5.08 11.79
N GLY A 200 -29.83 -3.87 12.22
CA GLY A 200 -30.93 -3.67 13.16
C GLY A 200 -30.64 -4.23 14.55
N LEU A 201 -29.36 -4.35 14.92
CA LEU A 201 -28.94 -4.80 16.23
C LEU A 201 -29.18 -3.68 17.26
N PRO A 202 -29.65 -4.02 18.47
CA PRO A 202 -29.83 -3.02 19.52
C PRO A 202 -28.47 -2.42 19.88
N PRO A 203 -28.39 -1.10 20.14
CA PRO A 203 -27.17 -0.50 20.66
C PRO A 203 -26.82 -1.19 21.98
N GLU A 204 -25.62 -1.77 22.07
CA GLU A 204 -25.18 -2.42 23.31
C GLU A 204 -25.24 -1.40 24.46
N ASN A 205 -26.07 -1.67 25.46
CA ASN A 205 -25.98 -1.00 26.75
C ASN A 205 -24.66 -1.44 27.40
N TYR A 206 -23.60 -0.65 27.24
CA TYR A 206 -22.27 -0.86 27.84
C TYR A 206 -22.26 -0.88 29.39
N HIS A 207 -23.42 -0.91 30.05
CA HIS A 207 -23.54 -0.88 31.51
C HIS A 207 -23.83 -2.23 32.18
N GLU A 208 -24.01 -3.33 31.45
CA GLU A 208 -24.16 -4.66 32.09
C GLU A 208 -23.45 -5.76 31.30
N THR A 209 -22.11 -5.76 31.30
CA THR A 209 -21.38 -6.99 31.00
C THR A 209 -21.01 -7.69 32.30
N LYS A 210 -21.83 -8.68 32.68
CA LYS A 210 -21.30 -9.81 33.45
C LYS A 210 -20.07 -10.34 32.70
N PRO A 211 -18.99 -10.73 33.40
CA PRO A 211 -17.77 -11.16 32.74
C PRO A 211 -18.10 -12.27 31.73
N ILE A 212 -17.72 -12.03 30.47
CA ILE A 212 -17.78 -13.01 29.41
C ILE A 212 -16.89 -14.17 29.89
N GLN A 213 -17.49 -15.34 30.14
CA GLN A 213 -16.73 -16.57 30.33
C GLN A 213 -15.89 -16.75 29.07
N PHE A 214 -14.57 -16.71 29.23
CA PHE A 214 -13.63 -16.99 28.15
C PHE A 214 -13.99 -18.36 27.57
N TYR A 215 -14.49 -18.38 26.33
CA TYR A 215 -14.52 -19.59 25.55
C TYR A 215 -13.06 -19.96 25.26
N THR A 216 -12.53 -20.92 26.01
CA THR A 216 -11.33 -21.65 25.58
C THR A 216 -11.62 -22.24 24.20
N PRO A 217 -10.75 -22.04 23.19
CA PRO A 217 -10.89 -22.71 21.90
C PRO A 217 -11.09 -24.22 22.13
N ARG A 218 -12.10 -24.82 21.48
CA ARG A 218 -12.29 -26.28 21.50
C ARG A 218 -11.01 -26.94 21.00
N GLY A 219 -10.19 -27.48 21.90
CA GLY A 219 -8.98 -28.21 21.55
C GLY A 219 -7.86 -28.25 22.59
N GLN A 220 -7.80 -27.32 23.54
CA GLN A 220 -6.77 -27.37 24.61
C GLN A 220 -7.36 -27.95 25.89
N ARG A 221 -7.10 -29.24 26.13
CA ARG A 221 -7.12 -29.80 27.49
C ARG A 221 -5.87 -29.28 28.20
N ASP A 222 -5.98 -28.15 28.88
CA ASP A 222 -4.98 -27.79 29.89
C ASP A 222 -5.21 -28.67 31.12
N ASN A 223 -4.47 -29.78 31.17
CA ASN A 223 -4.26 -30.55 32.38
C ASN A 223 -3.34 -29.75 33.31
N THR A 224 -3.90 -28.82 34.08
CA THR A 224 -3.23 -28.29 35.29
C THR A 224 -4.25 -28.07 36.41
N ASN A 225 -4.89 -29.16 36.84
CA ASN A 225 -5.34 -29.28 38.22
C ASN A 225 -4.15 -29.83 39.02
N ASP A 226 -3.32 -28.95 39.56
CA ASP A 226 -2.43 -29.26 40.68
C ASP A 226 -1.97 -27.94 41.30
N PHE A 227 -2.85 -27.34 42.12
CA PHE A 227 -2.45 -26.54 43.29
C PHE A 227 -3.64 -26.54 44.25
N ALA A 228 -3.77 -27.65 44.97
CA ALA A 228 -4.45 -27.65 46.25
C ALA A 228 -3.63 -26.77 47.21
N LEU A 229 -4.22 -25.68 47.69
CA LEU A 229 -3.80 -25.05 48.93
C LEU A 229 -4.67 -25.63 50.03
N ASP A 230 -4.18 -26.72 50.63
CA ASP A 230 -4.48 -27.05 52.01
C ASP A 230 -3.63 -26.11 52.88
N ASP A 231 -4.26 -25.20 53.61
CA ASP A 231 -3.73 -24.77 54.91
C ASP A 231 -4.87 -24.24 55.80
N ASP A 232 -5.65 -25.18 56.33
CA ASP A 232 -6.37 -25.00 57.58
C ASP A 232 -5.60 -25.77 58.67
N SER A 233 -4.78 -25.05 59.47
CA SER A 233 -4.53 -25.47 60.86
C SER A 233 -3.94 -24.38 61.76
N GLN A 234 -4.71 -24.07 62.81
CA GLN A 234 -4.40 -23.47 64.12
C GLN A 234 -4.44 -21.93 64.27
#